data_AF-K2SAY7-F1
#
_entry.id   AF-K2SAY7-F1
#
_cell.length_a   1.000
_cell.length_b   1.000
_cell.length_c   1.000
_cell.angle_alpha   90.00
_cell.angle_beta   90.00
_cell.angle_gamma   90.00
#
_symmetry.space_group_name_H-M   'P 1'
#
loop_
_entity.id
_entity.type
_entity.pdbx_description
1 polymer ?
#
loop_
_entity_poly.entity_id
_entity_poly.type
_entity_poly.pdbx_seq_one_letter_code
_entity_poly.pdbx_strand_id
1 'polypeptide(L)'
;MAQLLAEFYLREGERIEALGLQQGSKEEQQEEERSRVRYLQFLDDPRTFMHANSEEGYRALSDDAYTVLAPELPKMPELAPKTSGGGGEGDEETHMVRLMQQTGLQKDAIRRLRVKNLVTRRVVNQTRLGKVASMYYLTIAGNGDGLLGIGEGKSTEPEDGRRQSIMNAIRNMKPVVRYEDRTIYGEVEGKVGAVELKLSARPPGKQRAHIHQSFV
;
A
#
# COMPACT_ATOMS: atom_id res chain seq x y z
N MET A 1 -28.53 -40.48 -8.00
CA MET A 1 -28.28 -39.02 -7.87
C MET A 1 -29.27 -38.34 -6.92
N ALA A 2 -30.57 -38.24 -7.24
CA ALA A 2 -31.52 -37.47 -6.42
C ALA A 2 -31.65 -37.97 -4.96
N GLN A 3 -31.53 -39.29 -4.73
CA GLN A 3 -31.57 -39.89 -3.39
C GLN A 3 -30.35 -39.50 -2.54
N LEU A 4 -29.13 -39.64 -3.07
CA LEU A 4 -27.89 -39.26 -2.36
C LEU A 4 -27.82 -37.76 -2.05
N LEU A 5 -28.29 -36.92 -2.99
CA LEU A 5 -28.36 -35.47 -2.76
C LEU A 5 -29.37 -35.14 -1.66
N ALA A 6 -30.54 -35.78 -1.66
CA ALA A 6 -31.54 -35.60 -0.61
C ALA A 6 -31.02 -36.07 0.76
N GLU A 7 -30.34 -37.21 0.81
CA GLU A 7 -29.68 -37.72 2.02
C GLU A 7 -28.59 -36.78 2.54
N PHE A 8 -27.79 -36.19 1.65
CA PHE A 8 -26.79 -35.18 2.03
C PHE A 8 -27.43 -33.96 2.68
N TYR A 9 -28.46 -33.39 2.08
CA TYR A 9 -29.16 -32.23 2.64
C TYR A 9 -29.87 -32.56 3.95
N LEU A 10 -30.45 -33.75 4.09
CA LEU A 10 -31.06 -34.20 5.35
C LEU A 10 -30.02 -34.25 6.47
N ARG A 11 -28.86 -34.86 6.19
CA ARG A 11 -27.77 -35.01 7.14
C ARG A 11 -27.15 -33.66 7.53
N GLU A 12 -27.00 -32.74 6.58
CA GLU A 12 -26.51 -31.38 6.87
C GLU A 12 -27.54 -30.59 7.69
N GLY A 13 -28.84 -30.75 7.41
CA GLY A 13 -29.92 -30.15 8.19
C GLY A 13 -29.91 -30.61 9.64
N GLU A 14 -29.89 -31.93 9.88
CA GLU A 14 -29.80 -32.52 11.22
C GLU A 14 -28.55 -32.03 11.99
N ARG A 15 -27.44 -31.81 11.28
CA ARG A 15 -26.19 -31.34 11.88
C ARG A 15 -26.24 -29.88 12.29
N ILE A 16 -26.84 -29.01 11.46
CA ILE A 16 -27.03 -27.59 11.78
C ILE A 16 -27.99 -27.44 12.96
N GLU A 17 -29.08 -28.21 12.97
CA GLU A 17 -30.03 -28.23 14.09
C GLU A 17 -29.38 -28.70 15.40
N ALA A 18 -28.54 -29.74 15.35
CA ALA A 18 -27.81 -30.24 16.51
C ALA A 18 -26.80 -29.22 17.09
N LEU A 19 -26.29 -28.30 16.27
CA LEU A 19 -25.34 -27.27 16.68
C LEU A 19 -26.03 -26.06 17.35
N GLY A 20 -27.34 -25.85 17.12
CA GLY A 20 -28.13 -24.83 17.83
C GLY A 20 -27.57 -23.40 17.74
N LEU A 21 -26.94 -23.05 16.61
CA LEU A 21 -26.23 -21.78 16.44
C LEU A 21 -27.19 -20.59 16.36
N GLN A 22 -26.79 -19.44 16.93
CA GLN A 22 -27.55 -18.20 16.87
C GLN A 22 -27.36 -17.51 15.51
N GLN A 23 -28.48 -17.03 14.95
CA GLN A 23 -28.54 -16.40 13.64
C GLN A 23 -27.71 -15.10 13.60
N GLY A 24 -26.79 -15.00 12.65
CA GLY A 24 -25.85 -13.89 12.44
C GLY A 24 -24.53 -13.97 13.23
N SER A 25 -24.27 -15.08 13.92
CA SER A 25 -23.02 -15.28 14.67
C SER A 25 -21.83 -15.59 13.75
N LYS A 26 -20.61 -15.26 14.20
CA LYS A 26 -19.38 -15.63 13.47
C LYS A 26 -19.21 -17.15 13.34
N GLU A 27 -19.77 -17.90 14.28
CA GLU A 27 -19.72 -19.36 14.31
C GLU A 27 -20.63 -19.98 13.24
N GLU A 28 -21.81 -19.39 13.00
CA GLU A 28 -22.69 -19.77 11.88
C GLU A 28 -21.99 -19.56 10.54
N GLN A 29 -21.36 -18.39 10.33
CA GLN A 29 -20.64 -18.11 9.08
C GLN A 29 -19.52 -19.13 8.80
N GLN A 30 -18.75 -19.50 9.83
CA GLN A 30 -17.72 -20.54 9.70
C GLN A 30 -18.32 -21.91 9.38
N GLU A 31 -19.49 -22.20 9.92
CA GLU A 31 -20.16 -23.49 9.74
C GLU A 31 -20.85 -23.60 8.37
N GLU A 32 -21.40 -22.49 7.85
CA GLU A 32 -21.84 -22.36 6.48
C GLU A 32 -20.69 -22.56 5.49
N GLU A 33 -19.53 -21.94 5.74
CA GLU A 33 -18.32 -22.16 4.95
C GLU A 33 -17.90 -23.64 4.94
N ARG A 34 -17.93 -24.31 6.11
CA ARG A 34 -17.63 -25.74 6.22
C ARG A 34 -18.66 -26.62 5.52
N SER A 35 -19.94 -26.27 5.59
CA SER A 35 -21.02 -26.96 4.87
C SER A 35 -20.84 -26.85 3.37
N ARG A 36 -20.44 -25.66 2.89
CA ARG A 36 -20.11 -25.43 1.48
C ARG A 36 -18.92 -26.28 1.03
N VAL A 37 -17.86 -26.38 1.83
CA VAL A 37 -16.71 -27.26 1.51
C VAL A 37 -17.14 -28.72 1.42
N ARG A 38 -17.95 -29.22 2.37
CA ARG A 38 -18.48 -30.59 2.32
C ARG A 38 -19.37 -30.84 1.11
N TYR A 39 -20.19 -29.88 0.72
CA TYR A 39 -21.00 -29.99 -0.50
C TYR A 39 -20.12 -30.09 -1.75
N LEU A 40 -19.05 -29.29 -1.83
CA LEU A 40 -18.09 -29.37 -2.93
C LEU A 40 -17.37 -30.73 -2.96
N GLN A 41 -16.96 -31.25 -1.81
CA GLN A 41 -16.39 -32.60 -1.71
C GLN A 41 -17.38 -33.70 -2.14
N PHE A 42 -18.65 -33.57 -1.77
CA PHE A 42 -19.71 -34.48 -2.20
C PHE A 42 -19.88 -34.47 -3.72
N LEU A 43 -19.80 -33.30 -4.36
CA LEU A 43 -19.82 -33.18 -5.82
C LEU A 43 -18.51 -33.69 -6.46
N ASP A 44 -17.37 -33.57 -5.80
CA ASP A 44 -16.09 -33.99 -6.37
C ASP A 44 -15.89 -35.51 -6.28
N ASP A 45 -16.54 -36.18 -5.32
CA ASP A 45 -16.43 -37.63 -5.16
C ASP A 45 -17.10 -38.37 -6.34
N PRO A 46 -16.33 -39.11 -7.18
CA PRO A 46 -16.87 -39.82 -8.33
C PRO A 46 -17.86 -40.92 -7.92
N ARG A 47 -17.84 -41.40 -6.67
CA ARG A 47 -18.83 -42.35 -6.15
C ARG A 47 -20.24 -41.77 -6.11
N THR A 48 -20.36 -40.44 -6.05
CA THR A 48 -21.65 -39.74 -6.04
C THR A 48 -22.36 -39.84 -7.40
N PHE A 49 -21.59 -39.90 -8.49
CA PHE A 49 -22.13 -39.87 -9.86
C PHE A 49 -21.98 -41.18 -10.63
N MET A 50 -20.98 -42.00 -10.30
CA MET A 50 -20.65 -43.23 -11.03
C MET A 50 -21.08 -44.46 -10.23
N HIS A 51 -21.81 -45.36 -10.87
CA HIS A 51 -22.16 -46.67 -10.30
C HIS A 51 -21.16 -47.74 -10.76
N ALA A 52 -20.55 -48.43 -9.81
CA ALA A 52 -19.69 -49.58 -10.08
C ALA A 52 -20.40 -50.89 -9.72
N ASN A 53 -20.11 -51.95 -10.46
CA ASN A 53 -20.75 -53.27 -10.27
C ASN A 53 -20.11 -54.11 -9.15
N SER A 54 -19.04 -53.60 -8.52
CA SER A 54 -18.31 -54.27 -7.43
C SER A 54 -17.78 -53.26 -6.41
N GLU A 55 -17.61 -53.70 -5.16
CA GLU A 55 -17.03 -52.86 -4.09
C GLU A 55 -15.58 -52.43 -4.42
N GLU A 56 -14.82 -53.30 -5.09
CA GLU A 56 -13.47 -52.98 -5.57
C GLU A 56 -13.49 -51.86 -6.62
N GLY A 57 -14.50 -51.83 -7.50
CA GLY A 57 -14.68 -50.75 -8.48
C GLY A 57 -14.97 -49.40 -7.82
N TYR A 58 -15.73 -49.39 -6.73
CA TYR A 58 -15.95 -48.17 -5.94
C TYR A 58 -14.68 -47.67 -5.26
N ARG A 59 -13.79 -48.58 -4.82
CA ARG A 59 -12.49 -48.21 -4.24
C ARG A 59 -11.57 -47.60 -5.29
N ALA A 60 -11.49 -48.20 -6.48
CA ALA A 60 -10.67 -47.69 -7.57
C ALA A 60 -11.10 -46.29 -8.06
N LEU A 61 -12.42 -45.98 -8.04
CA LEU A 61 -12.93 -44.66 -8.42
C LEU A 61 -12.51 -43.55 -7.45
N SER A 62 -12.43 -43.84 -6.16
CA SER A 62 -12.09 -42.87 -5.12
C SER A 62 -10.60 -42.83 -4.74
N ASP A 63 -9.79 -43.70 -5.35
CA ASP A 63 -8.39 -43.83 -4.99
C ASP A 63 -7.57 -42.77 -5.72
N ASP A 64 -7.04 -41.82 -4.94
CA ASP A 64 -6.22 -40.71 -5.40
C ASP A 64 -5.00 -41.17 -6.22
N ALA A 65 -4.56 -42.43 -6.07
CA ALA A 65 -3.47 -43.00 -6.85
C ALA A 65 -3.77 -43.09 -8.36
N TYR A 66 -5.05 -43.12 -8.75
CA TYR A 66 -5.49 -43.20 -10.14
C TYR A 66 -5.94 -41.84 -10.71
N THR A 67 -5.84 -40.77 -9.91
CA THR A 67 -6.21 -39.41 -10.32
C THR A 67 -5.16 -38.80 -11.25
N VAL A 68 -5.61 -38.19 -12.36
CA VAL A 68 -4.74 -37.52 -13.37
C VAL A 68 -4.25 -36.15 -12.87
N LEU A 69 -4.89 -35.59 -11.86
CA LEU A 69 -4.49 -34.32 -11.24
C LEU A 69 -3.18 -34.50 -10.47
N ALA A 70 -2.31 -33.50 -10.58
CA ALA A 70 -1.08 -33.47 -9.80
C ALA A 70 -1.39 -33.34 -8.30
N PRO A 71 -0.56 -33.92 -7.41
CA PRO A 71 -0.73 -33.78 -5.98
C PRO A 71 -0.64 -32.31 -5.56
N GLU A 72 -1.38 -31.93 -4.52
CA GLU A 72 -1.35 -30.56 -3.99
C GLU A 72 0.09 -30.17 -3.59
N LEU A 73 0.46 -28.94 -3.94
CA LEU A 73 1.77 -28.41 -3.57
C LEU A 73 1.87 -28.34 -2.03
N PRO A 74 2.95 -28.84 -1.41
CA PRO A 74 3.11 -28.68 0.03
C PRO A 74 3.07 -27.21 0.42
N LYS A 75 2.44 -26.90 1.56
CA LYS A 75 2.42 -25.54 2.10
C LYS A 75 3.85 -25.12 2.41
N MET A 76 4.46 -24.34 1.52
CA MET A 76 5.79 -23.78 1.73
C MET A 76 5.66 -22.51 2.58
N PRO A 77 6.07 -22.53 3.86
CA PRO A 77 5.93 -21.38 4.75
C PRO A 77 6.71 -20.15 4.25
N GLU A 78 7.74 -20.34 3.44
CA GLU A 78 8.54 -19.26 2.85
C GLU A 78 7.85 -18.51 1.71
N LEU A 79 6.97 -19.19 0.94
CA LEU A 79 6.20 -18.58 -0.16
C LEU A 79 4.79 -18.19 0.26
N ALA A 80 4.41 -18.44 1.52
CA ALA A 80 3.12 -18.02 2.03
C ALA A 80 3.01 -16.49 1.88
N PRO A 81 2.02 -15.97 1.13
CA PRO A 81 1.80 -14.55 1.06
C PRO A 81 1.56 -14.07 2.48
N LYS A 82 2.46 -13.22 2.99
CA LYS A 82 2.21 -12.52 4.25
C LYS A 82 1.02 -11.61 4.00
N THR A 83 -0.18 -12.09 4.32
CA THR A 83 -1.37 -11.26 4.35
C THR A 83 -1.16 -10.26 5.48
N SER A 84 -0.59 -9.11 5.18
CA SER A 84 -0.50 -7.98 6.10
C SER A 84 -1.92 -7.45 6.31
N GLY A 85 -2.66 -8.09 7.21
CA GLY A 85 -3.92 -7.59 7.74
C GLY A 85 -3.62 -6.35 8.57
N GLY A 86 -3.68 -5.18 7.94
CA GLY A 86 -3.39 -3.89 8.58
C GLY A 86 -3.39 -2.77 7.55
N GLY A 87 -4.58 -2.36 7.11
CA GLY A 87 -4.81 -1.41 6.01
C GLY A 87 -4.44 0.05 6.30
N GLY A 88 -3.38 0.32 7.06
CA GLY A 88 -2.89 1.67 7.33
C GLY A 88 -1.38 1.75 7.51
N GLU A 89 -0.78 0.83 8.26
CA GLU A 89 0.68 0.79 8.43
C GLU A 89 1.39 0.21 7.20
N GLY A 90 0.77 -0.75 6.50
CA GLY A 90 1.34 -1.39 5.33
C GLY A 90 1.59 -0.43 4.16
N ASP A 91 0.75 0.59 3.99
CA ASP A 91 0.88 1.54 2.88
C ASP A 91 2.08 2.47 3.11
N GLU A 92 2.23 3.01 4.32
CA GLU A 92 3.37 3.87 4.67
C GLU A 92 4.70 3.11 4.56
N GLU A 93 4.73 1.84 4.96
CA GLU A 93 5.90 0.97 4.78
C GLU A 93 6.18 0.71 3.30
N THR A 94 5.16 0.44 2.49
CA THR A 94 5.31 0.22 1.05
C THR A 94 5.89 1.46 0.35
N HIS A 95 5.38 2.65 0.69
CA HIS A 95 5.89 3.91 0.18
C HIS A 95 7.34 4.19 0.61
N MET A 96 7.67 3.89 1.87
CA MET A 96 9.03 4.02 2.39
C MET A 96 10.00 3.08 1.67
N VAL A 97 9.62 1.81 1.46
CA VAL A 97 10.44 0.83 0.73
C VAL A 97 10.71 1.31 -0.69
N ARG A 98 9.69 1.81 -1.40
CA ARG A 98 9.88 2.37 -2.75
C ARG A 98 10.82 3.57 -2.76
N LEU A 99 10.70 4.47 -1.77
CA LEU A 99 11.58 5.63 -1.65
C LEU A 99 13.03 5.23 -1.38
N MET A 100 13.25 4.22 -0.51
CA MET A 100 14.58 3.65 -0.24
C MET A 100 15.19 3.06 -1.51
N GLN A 101 14.42 2.30 -2.29
CA GLN A 101 14.88 1.73 -3.56
C GLN A 101 15.26 2.80 -4.59
N GLN A 102 14.50 3.89 -4.68
CA GLN A 102 14.75 4.97 -5.66
C GLN A 102 15.92 5.87 -5.29
N THR A 103 16.12 6.13 -4.00
CA THR A 103 17.15 7.07 -3.51
C THR A 103 18.43 6.39 -3.04
N GLY A 104 18.39 5.08 -2.79
CA GLY A 104 19.47 4.33 -2.16
C GLY A 104 19.71 4.70 -0.69
N LEU A 105 18.83 5.52 -0.08
CA LEU A 105 18.96 5.94 1.30
C LEU A 105 18.36 4.91 2.25
N GLN A 106 18.98 4.73 3.42
CA GLN A 106 18.40 3.94 4.50
C GLN A 106 17.25 4.68 5.20
N LYS A 107 16.34 3.90 5.82
CA LYS A 107 15.17 4.41 6.57
C LYS A 107 15.55 5.48 7.60
N ASP A 108 16.65 5.29 8.33
CA ASP A 108 17.11 6.23 9.35
C ASP A 108 17.71 7.52 8.76
N ALA A 109 18.30 7.44 7.56
CA ALA A 109 18.75 8.63 6.85
C ALA A 109 17.55 9.47 6.41
N ILE A 110 16.51 8.84 5.86
CA ILE A 110 15.27 9.49 5.42
C ILE A 110 14.57 10.18 6.60
N ARG A 111 14.46 9.51 7.76
CA ARG A 111 13.84 10.07 8.97
C ARG A 111 14.58 11.28 9.56
N ARG A 112 15.90 11.38 9.34
CA ARG A 112 16.72 12.50 9.81
C ARG A 112 16.65 13.72 8.89
N LEU A 113 16.09 13.60 7.69
CA LEU A 113 15.93 14.73 6.78
C LEU A 113 15.01 15.77 7.39
N ARG A 114 15.43 17.04 7.32
CA ARG A 114 14.61 18.17 7.72
C ARG A 114 13.67 18.51 6.58
N VAL A 115 12.38 18.37 6.83
CA VAL A 115 11.33 18.63 5.86
C VAL A 115 10.52 19.84 6.30
N LYS A 116 10.24 20.77 5.38
CA LYS A 116 9.40 21.93 5.64
C LYS A 116 8.52 22.25 4.44
N ASN A 117 7.21 22.36 4.67
CA ASN A 117 6.27 22.86 3.68
C ASN A 117 6.38 24.39 3.62
N LEU A 118 6.63 24.91 2.43
CA LEU A 118 6.74 26.36 2.19
C LEU A 118 5.43 26.97 1.71
N VAL A 119 4.79 26.35 0.72
CA VAL A 119 3.56 26.85 0.12
C VAL A 119 2.48 25.82 0.32
N THR A 120 1.33 26.26 0.80
CA THR A 120 0.09 25.47 0.86
C THR A 120 -1.01 26.32 0.22
N ARG A 121 -1.61 25.82 -0.86
CA ARG A 121 -2.65 26.56 -1.62
C ARG A 121 -3.80 25.64 -1.97
N ARG A 122 -5.03 26.12 -1.81
CA ARG A 122 -6.21 25.46 -2.38
C ARG A 122 -6.36 25.90 -3.84
N VAL A 123 -6.26 24.97 -4.76
CA VAL A 123 -6.41 25.20 -6.20
C VAL A 123 -7.71 24.56 -6.65
N VAL A 124 -8.54 25.31 -7.37
CA VAL A 124 -9.85 24.83 -7.85
C VAL A 124 -9.84 24.83 -9.37
N ASN A 125 -10.22 23.72 -9.98
CA ASN A 125 -10.47 23.61 -11.40
C ASN A 125 -11.98 23.56 -11.67
N GLN A 126 -12.46 24.32 -12.66
CA GLN A 126 -13.86 24.29 -13.06
C GLN A 126 -14.06 23.25 -14.17
N THR A 127 -14.93 22.28 -13.92
CA THR A 127 -15.28 21.21 -14.87
C THR A 127 -16.74 21.31 -15.29
N ARG A 128 -17.15 20.53 -16.30
CA ARG A 128 -18.57 20.43 -16.71
C ARG A 128 -19.48 19.97 -15.56
N LEU A 129 -18.95 19.14 -14.64
CA LEU A 129 -19.69 18.61 -13.48
C LEU A 129 -19.61 19.52 -12.26
N GLY A 130 -18.86 20.63 -12.33
CA GLY A 130 -18.72 21.60 -11.23
C GLY A 130 -17.26 21.86 -10.83
N LYS A 131 -17.10 22.48 -9.65
CA LYS A 131 -15.81 22.89 -9.10
C LYS A 131 -15.12 21.72 -8.41
N VAL A 132 -13.97 21.31 -8.92
CA VAL A 132 -13.12 20.29 -8.30
C VAL A 132 -11.95 20.99 -7.60
N ALA A 133 -11.89 20.90 -6.28
CA ALA A 133 -10.84 21.50 -5.48
C ALA A 133 -9.76 20.48 -5.12
N SER A 134 -8.51 20.94 -5.11
CA SER A 134 -7.35 20.17 -4.68
C SER A 134 -6.43 21.05 -3.84
N MET A 135 -5.67 20.44 -2.94
CA MET A 135 -4.63 21.11 -2.17
C MET A 135 -3.28 20.92 -2.86
N TYR A 136 -2.58 22.03 -3.10
CA TYR A 136 -1.22 22.08 -3.62
C TYR A 136 -0.24 22.36 -2.49
N TYR A 137 0.84 21.61 -2.46
CA TYR A 137 1.94 21.73 -1.51
C TYR A 137 3.27 21.89 -2.24
N LEU A 138 4.09 22.85 -1.81
CA LEU A 138 5.50 22.95 -2.16
C LEU A 138 6.33 22.70 -0.91
N THR A 139 7.17 21.68 -0.95
CA THR A 139 7.95 21.21 0.20
C THR A 139 9.42 21.18 -0.14
N ILE A 140 10.23 21.52 0.86
CA ILE A 140 11.68 21.38 0.82
C ILE A 140 12.11 20.28 1.78
N ALA A 141 13.05 19.44 1.35
CA ALA A 141 13.74 18.46 2.18
C ALA A 141 15.25 18.71 2.13
N GLY A 142 15.96 18.53 3.24
CA GLY A 142 17.42 18.64 3.25
C GLY A 142 18.08 17.99 4.46
N ASN A 143 19.36 17.63 4.31
CA ASN A 143 20.17 16.99 5.37
C ASN A 143 20.89 18.00 6.29
N GLY A 144 20.81 19.30 5.99
CA GLY A 144 21.54 20.35 6.71
C GLY A 144 23.00 20.50 6.32
N ASP A 145 23.49 19.62 5.44
CA ASP A 145 24.88 19.51 5.04
C ASP A 145 25.03 19.60 3.51
N GLY A 146 24.43 20.64 2.94
CA GLY A 146 24.53 20.94 1.51
C GLY A 146 23.64 20.08 0.60
N LEU A 147 22.92 19.06 1.07
CA LEU A 147 21.94 18.35 0.25
C LEU A 147 20.54 18.97 0.42
N LEU A 148 19.94 19.39 -0.70
CA LEU A 148 18.64 20.06 -0.71
C LEU A 148 17.78 19.56 -1.87
N GLY A 149 16.52 19.27 -1.59
CA GLY A 149 15.53 18.87 -2.60
C GLY A 149 14.24 19.66 -2.46
N ILE A 150 13.59 19.89 -3.60
CA ILE A 150 12.29 20.55 -3.69
C ILE A 150 11.29 19.58 -4.32
N GLY A 151 10.05 19.61 -3.83
CA GLY A 151 9.00 18.73 -4.31
C GLY A 151 7.65 19.39 -4.24
N GLU A 152 6.86 19.22 -5.29
CA GLU A 152 5.48 19.63 -5.33
C GLU A 152 4.54 18.43 -5.20
N GLY A 153 3.34 18.65 -4.67
CA GLY A 153 2.32 17.63 -4.56
C GLY A 153 0.94 18.25 -4.66
N LYS A 154 0.00 17.52 -5.28
CA LYS A 154 -1.37 17.99 -5.48
C LYS A 154 -2.33 16.82 -5.36
N SER A 155 -3.26 16.90 -4.41
CA SER A 155 -4.31 15.90 -4.24
C SER A 155 -5.61 16.54 -3.77
N THR A 156 -6.71 15.82 -3.96
CA THR A 156 -8.00 16.17 -3.35
C THR A 156 -7.93 16.02 -1.83
N GLU A 157 -7.24 14.98 -1.35
CA GLU A 157 -6.99 14.73 0.07
C GLU A 157 -5.71 15.49 0.52
N PRO A 158 -5.81 16.40 1.51
CA PRO A 158 -4.67 17.17 2.04
C PRO A 158 -3.45 16.31 2.40
N GLU A 159 -3.67 15.20 3.11
CA GLU A 159 -2.58 14.36 3.62
C GLU A 159 -1.79 13.68 2.50
N ASP A 160 -2.48 13.22 1.45
CA ASP A 160 -1.84 12.59 0.30
C ASP A 160 -1.05 13.60 -0.53
N GLY A 161 -1.59 14.80 -0.72
CA GLY A 161 -0.89 15.89 -1.41
C GLY A 161 0.39 16.27 -0.68
N ARG A 162 0.35 16.33 0.66
CA ARG A 162 1.52 16.57 1.51
C ARG A 162 2.55 15.45 1.37
N ARG A 163 2.13 14.19 1.52
CA ARG A 163 3.02 13.01 1.38
C ARG A 163 3.69 12.98 0.01
N GLN A 164 2.95 13.21 -1.07
CA GLN A 164 3.48 13.25 -2.42
C GLN A 164 4.54 14.34 -2.59
N SER A 165 4.29 15.53 -2.05
CA SER A 165 5.24 16.65 -2.07
C SER A 165 6.53 16.31 -1.33
N ILE A 166 6.44 15.68 -0.15
CA ILE A 166 7.59 15.23 0.63
C ILE A 166 8.40 14.17 -0.14
N MET A 167 7.75 13.15 -0.69
CA MET A 167 8.42 12.09 -1.44
C MET A 167 9.11 12.62 -2.70
N ASN A 168 8.48 13.57 -3.40
CA ASN A 168 9.08 14.26 -4.54
C ASN A 168 10.31 15.07 -4.11
N ALA A 169 10.25 15.77 -2.96
CA ALA A 169 11.36 16.57 -2.45
C ALA A 169 12.58 15.70 -2.11
N ILE A 170 12.36 14.55 -1.47
CA ILE A 170 13.43 13.62 -1.10
C ILE A 170 14.05 12.98 -2.35
N ARG A 171 13.23 12.62 -3.36
CA ARG A 171 13.74 12.09 -4.63
C ARG A 171 14.59 13.08 -5.42
N ASN A 172 14.20 14.36 -5.41
CA ASN A 172 14.87 15.40 -6.18
C ASN A 172 15.96 16.14 -5.38
N MET A 173 16.54 15.49 -4.36
CA MET A 173 17.65 16.05 -3.61
C MET A 173 18.90 16.21 -4.47
N LYS A 174 19.46 17.40 -4.48
CA LYS A 174 20.67 17.77 -5.22
C LYS A 174 21.70 18.39 -4.28
N PRO A 175 23.00 18.16 -4.52
CA PRO A 175 24.05 18.82 -3.76
C PRO A 175 24.10 20.31 -4.12
N VAL A 176 24.17 21.15 -3.10
CA VAL A 176 24.33 22.59 -3.16
C VAL A 176 25.74 22.91 -2.69
N VAL A 177 26.54 23.49 -3.57
CA VAL A 177 27.94 23.84 -3.28
C VAL A 177 27.98 25.00 -2.29
N ARG A 178 28.74 24.85 -1.21
CA ARG A 178 28.91 25.86 -0.16
C ARG A 178 30.39 26.20 0.03
N TYR A 179 30.68 27.46 0.30
CA TYR A 179 31.96 27.97 0.73
C TYR A 179 32.07 27.83 2.26
N GLU A 180 33.17 27.24 2.73
CA GLU A 180 33.43 26.94 4.16
C GLU A 180 32.26 26.20 4.85
N ASP A 181 31.54 25.35 4.10
CA ASP A 181 30.31 24.67 4.54
C ASP A 181 29.22 25.57 5.14
N ARG A 182 29.30 26.89 4.91
CA ARG A 182 28.46 27.91 5.56
C ARG A 182 27.66 28.74 4.58
N THR A 183 28.30 29.33 3.58
CA THR A 183 27.71 30.34 2.68
C THR A 183 27.83 29.91 1.21
N ILE A 184 27.17 30.62 0.30
CA ILE A 184 27.38 30.44 -1.16
C ILE A 184 28.68 31.10 -1.62
N TYR A 185 29.13 30.77 -2.82
CA TYR A 185 30.25 31.44 -3.48
C TYR A 185 29.79 32.73 -4.16
N GLY A 186 30.45 33.84 -3.86
CA GLY A 186 30.24 35.13 -4.54
C GLY A 186 28.81 35.67 -4.43
N GLU A 187 28.36 36.31 -5.50
CA GLU A 187 26.98 36.78 -5.67
C GLU A 187 26.29 35.96 -6.76
N VAL A 188 25.07 35.53 -6.49
CA VAL A 188 24.25 34.71 -7.38
C VAL A 188 22.96 35.46 -7.66
N GLU A 189 22.70 35.71 -8.94
CA GLU A 189 21.44 36.29 -9.40
C GLU A 189 20.63 35.24 -10.16
N GLY A 190 19.32 35.22 -9.95
CA GLY A 190 18.41 34.31 -10.64
C GLY A 190 17.06 34.96 -10.88
N LYS A 191 16.46 34.70 -12.04
CA LYS A 191 15.14 35.22 -12.40
C LYS A 191 14.20 34.10 -12.78
N VAL A 192 13.02 34.07 -12.15
CA VAL A 192 11.96 33.12 -12.47
C VAL A 192 10.66 33.89 -12.62
N GLY A 193 10.20 34.06 -13.86
CA GLY A 193 9.04 34.89 -14.18
C GLY A 193 9.27 36.35 -13.74
N ALA A 194 8.40 36.84 -12.86
CA ALA A 194 8.49 38.18 -12.28
C ALA A 194 9.35 38.25 -10.99
N VAL A 195 9.86 37.11 -10.51
CA VAL A 195 10.66 37.07 -9.29
C VAL A 195 12.14 37.18 -9.65
N GLU A 196 12.81 38.18 -9.09
CA GLU A 196 14.26 38.37 -9.16
C GLU A 196 14.87 38.05 -7.79
N LEU A 197 15.85 37.17 -7.79
CA LEU A 197 16.56 36.68 -6.62
C LEU A 197 18.02 37.13 -6.71
N LYS A 198 18.48 37.82 -5.68
CA LYS A 198 19.90 38.19 -5.50
C LYS A 198 20.39 37.64 -4.18
N LEU A 199 21.34 36.72 -4.23
CA LEU A 199 22.00 36.14 -3.06
C LEU A 199 23.44 36.61 -3.02
N SER A 200 23.91 37.07 -1.87
CA SER A 200 25.30 37.47 -1.65
C SER A 200 25.94 36.65 -0.54
N ALA A 201 27.19 36.26 -0.74
CA ALA A 201 28.00 35.63 0.31
C ALA A 201 28.23 36.59 1.48
N ARG A 202 28.22 36.05 2.71
CA ARG A 202 28.47 36.85 3.93
C ARG A 202 29.67 36.32 4.73
N PRO A 203 30.46 37.22 5.35
CA PRO A 203 31.59 36.84 6.18
C PRO A 203 31.15 36.06 7.44
N PRO A 204 32.07 35.31 8.08
CA PRO A 204 31.79 34.58 9.32
C PRO A 204 31.28 35.50 10.43
N GLY A 205 30.41 34.98 11.30
CA GLY A 205 29.92 35.70 12.49
C GLY A 205 28.63 36.53 12.28
N LYS A 206 28.19 36.76 11.04
CA LYS A 206 26.84 37.30 10.78
C LYS A 206 25.82 36.17 10.64
N GLN A 207 24.76 36.22 11.45
CA GLN A 207 23.65 35.27 11.38
C GLN A 207 22.89 35.42 10.05
N ARG A 208 22.30 34.32 9.56
CA ARG A 208 21.59 34.25 8.28
C ARG A 208 20.57 35.39 8.17
N ALA A 209 20.69 36.23 7.14
CA ALA A 209 19.60 37.09 6.71
C ALA A 209 18.55 36.19 6.01
N HIS A 210 17.56 35.71 6.78
CA HIS A 210 16.49 34.91 6.20
C HIS A 210 15.48 35.84 5.54
N ILE A 211 15.14 35.56 4.29
CA ILE A 211 13.86 36.02 3.75
C ILE A 211 12.82 35.08 4.36
N HIS A 212 12.05 35.53 5.35
CA HIS A 212 10.87 34.80 5.76
C HIS A 212 9.88 34.92 4.59
N GLN A 213 9.70 33.86 3.80
CA GLN A 213 8.66 33.83 2.78
C GLN A 213 7.29 33.73 3.46
N SER A 214 6.82 34.84 4.01
CA SER A 214 5.41 35.08 4.28
C SER A 214 4.77 35.53 2.96
N PHE A 215 4.29 34.57 2.18
CA PHE A 215 3.39 34.87 1.06
C PHE A 215 1.98 34.99 1.65
N VAL A 216 1.45 36.21 1.66
CA VAL A 216 0.01 36.47 1.82
C VAL A 216 -0.73 35.96 0.59
#